data_AF-A0A1V3IXX5-F1
#
_entry.id   AF-A0A1V3IXX5-F1
#
_cell.length_a   1.000
_cell.length_b   1.000
_cell.length_c   1.000
_cell.angle_alpha   90.00
_cell.angle_beta   90.00
_cell.angle_gamma   90.00
#
_symmetry.space_group_name_H-M   'P 1'
#
loop_
_entity.id
_entity.type
_entity.pdbx_description
1 polymer ?
#
loop_
_entity_poly.entity_id
_entity_poly.type
_entity_poly.pdbx_seq_one_letter_code
_entity_poly.pdbx_strand_id
1 'polypeptide(L)' 'MKKNDDIESNINYDEIKKAFEKVEKNGTALLSTFAESLNRIGFQYKSHGYKRFFDFCNDLEGYEIISHDDDQTFSIKPQN' A
#
# COMPACT_ATOMS: atom_id res chain seq x y z
N MET A 1 -33.31 1.39 -14.76
CA MET A 1 -32.70 0.82 -13.54
C MET A 1 -31.26 1.30 -13.51
N LYS A 2 -30.87 2.02 -12.45
CA LYS A 2 -29.48 2.44 -12.24
C LYS A 2 -28.67 1.15 -12.10
N LYS A 3 -27.67 0.97 -12.97
CA LYS A 3 -26.65 -0.05 -12.75
C LYS A 3 -26.03 0.30 -11.39
N ASN A 4 -26.15 -0.61 -10.43
CA ASN A 4 -25.30 -0.54 -9.27
C ASN A 4 -23.89 -0.71 -9.86
N ASP A 5 -23.13 0.37 -9.88
CA ASP A 5 -21.68 0.30 -10.06
C ASP A 5 -21.20 -0.53 -8.86
N ASP A 6 -21.10 -1.84 -9.08
CA ASP A 6 -20.26 -2.74 -8.33
C ASP A 6 -18.93 -2.02 -8.12
N ILE A 7 -18.74 -1.51 -6.89
CA ILE A 7 -17.43 -1.16 -6.37
C ILE A 7 -16.70 -2.51 -6.23
N GLU A 8 -16.37 -3.14 -7.35
CA GLU A 8 -15.22 -4.04 -7.40
C GLU A 8 -14.09 -3.22 -6.81
N SER A 9 -13.53 -3.70 -5.69
CA SER A 9 -12.31 -3.19 -5.09
C SER A 9 -11.17 -3.35 -6.10
N ASN A 10 -11.17 -2.52 -7.14
CA ASN A 10 -10.23 -2.56 -8.23
C ASN A 10 -9.00 -1.76 -7.78
N ILE A 11 -8.31 -2.31 -6.77
CA ILE A 11 -7.06 -1.76 -6.27
C ILE A 11 -6.11 -1.69 -7.45
N ASN A 12 -5.69 -0.49 -7.83
CA ASN A 12 -4.79 -0.29 -8.96
C ASN A 12 -3.35 -0.62 -8.55
N TYR A 13 -2.96 -1.88 -8.73
CA TYR A 13 -1.62 -2.37 -8.38
C TYR A 13 -0.49 -1.70 -9.18
N ASP A 14 -0.76 -1.15 -10.37
CA ASP A 14 0.23 -0.39 -11.14
C ASP A 14 0.59 0.94 -10.46
N GLU A 15 -0.41 1.64 -9.90
CA GLU A 15 -0.18 2.86 -9.11
C GLU A 15 0.55 2.57 -7.80
N ILE A 16 0.21 1.46 -7.15
CA ILE A 16 0.89 0.99 -5.93
C ILE A 16 2.35 0.68 -6.23
N LYS A 17 2.62 -0.07 -7.30
CA LYS A 17 3.98 -0.41 -7.72
C LYS A 17 4.78 0.86 -8.03
N LYS A 18 4.23 1.79 -8.82
CA LYS A 18 4.88 3.08 -9.11
C LYS A 18 5.14 3.91 -7.86
N ALA A 19 4.20 3.91 -6.90
CA ALA A 19 4.38 4.61 -5.63
C ALA A 19 5.49 3.97 -4.79
N PHE A 20 5.59 2.64 -4.80
CA PHE A 20 6.63 1.87 -4.12
C PHE A 20 8.01 2.10 -4.76
N GLU A 21 8.14 1.95 -6.08
CA GLU A 21 9.39 2.11 -6.84
C GLU A 21 10.02 3.52 -6.65
N LYS A 22 9.20 4.54 -6.36
CA LYS A 22 9.67 5.91 -6.07
C LYS A 22 10.37 6.07 -4.72
N VAL A 23 10.06 5.21 -3.76
CA VAL A 23 10.50 5.36 -2.36
C VAL A 23 11.29 4.17 -1.85
N GLU A 24 11.32 3.07 -2.59
CA GLU A 24 12.12 1.92 -2.23
C GLU A 24 13.62 2.25 -2.21
N LYS A 25 14.33 1.60 -1.31
CA LYS A 25 15.78 1.57 -1.24
C LYS A 25 16.19 0.13 -0.98
N ASN A 26 16.94 -0.45 -1.91
CA ASN A 26 17.38 -1.84 -1.85
C ASN A 26 16.22 -2.85 -1.72
N GLY A 27 15.15 -2.69 -2.51
CA GLY A 27 14.02 -3.63 -2.51
C GLY A 27 13.02 -3.44 -1.38
N THR A 28 13.18 -2.41 -0.54
CA THR A 28 12.35 -2.19 0.65
C THR A 28 12.01 -0.71 0.81
N ALA A 29 10.80 -0.39 1.27
CA ALA A 29 10.37 0.98 1.59
C ALA A 29 9.86 1.07 3.03
N LEU A 30 10.08 2.18 3.73
CA LEU A 30 9.41 2.44 5.01
C LEU A 30 7.91 2.64 4.78
N LEU A 31 7.05 2.08 5.64
CA LEU A 31 5.59 2.25 5.54
C LEU A 31 5.19 3.72 5.54
N SER A 32 5.82 4.55 6.38
CA SER A 32 5.54 5.99 6.45
C SER A 32 5.82 6.67 5.11
N THR A 33 6.97 6.39 4.48
CA THR A 33 7.35 6.99 3.20
C THR A 33 6.49 6.45 2.06
N PHE A 34 6.11 5.18 2.12
CA PHE A 34 5.19 4.58 1.16
C PHE A 34 3.78 5.19 1.25
N ALA A 35 3.26 5.42 2.45
CA ALA A 35 2.00 6.12 2.67
C ALA A 35 2.02 7.53 2.09
N GLU A 36 3.12 8.27 2.27
CA GLU A 36 3.30 9.58 1.67
C GLU A 36 3.32 9.52 0.13
N SER A 37 3.99 8.51 -0.44
CA SER A 37 4.07 8.31 -1.89
C SER A 37 2.68 8.07 -2.50
N LEU A 38 1.88 7.22 -1.87
CA LEU A 38 0.49 6.94 -2.27
C LEU A 38 -0.39 8.19 -2.16
N ASN A 39 -0.25 8.95 -1.06
CA ASN A 39 -1.00 10.20 -0.90
C ASN A 39 -0.65 11.23 -1.99
N ARG A 40 0.62 11.32 -2.42
CA ARG A 40 1.05 12.23 -3.51
C ARG A 40 0.41 11.92 -4.85
N ILE A 41 0.06 10.67 -5.12
CA ILE A 41 -0.67 10.28 -6.34
C ILE A 41 -2.19 10.25 -6.14
N GLY A 42 -2.68 10.66 -4.97
CA GLY A 42 -4.10 10.68 -4.65
C GLY A 42 -4.70 9.31 -4.32
N PHE A 43 -3.88 8.30 -4.11
CA PHE A 43 -4.36 6.96 -3.75
C PHE A 43 -4.89 6.94 -2.31
N GLN A 44 -6.15 6.50 -2.13
CA GLN A 44 -6.83 6.49 -0.83
C GLN A 44 -7.18 5.08 -0.39
N TYR A 45 -6.32 4.45 0.41
CA TYR A 45 -6.55 3.10 0.96
C TYR A 45 -7.86 2.98 1.75
N LYS A 46 -8.34 4.07 2.37
CA LYS A 46 -9.61 4.08 3.13
C LYS A 46 -10.83 3.85 2.24
N SER A 47 -10.76 4.23 0.96
CA SER A 47 -11.82 4.00 -0.02
C SER A 47 -12.00 2.52 -0.35
N HIS A 48 -11.00 1.68 -0.01
CA HIS A 48 -11.02 0.23 -0.18
C HIS A 48 -11.40 -0.52 1.11
N GLY A 49 -11.94 0.19 2.12
CA GLY A 49 -12.44 -0.42 3.37
C GLY A 49 -11.42 -0.55 4.50
N TYR A 50 -10.17 -0.16 4.28
CA TYR A 50 -9.12 -0.25 5.30
C TYR A 50 -9.18 0.90 6.30
N LYS A 51 -9.18 0.56 7.61
CA LYS A 51 -9.15 1.56 8.69
C LYS A 51 -7.76 2.09 8.97
N ARG A 52 -6.74 1.23 8.88
CA ARG A 52 -5.33 1.58 9.10
C ARG A 52 -4.52 1.26 7.86
N PHE A 53 -3.49 2.06 7.64
CA PHE A 53 -2.56 1.85 6.53
C PHE A 53 -1.80 0.52 6.66
N PHE A 54 -1.47 0.13 7.89
CA PHE A 54 -0.82 -1.16 8.16
C PHE A 54 -1.68 -2.34 7.68
N ASP A 55 -2.98 -2.35 8.00
CA ASP A 55 -3.90 -3.42 7.56
C ASP A 55 -3.96 -3.48 6.02
N PHE A 56 -4.00 -2.33 5.35
CA PHE A 56 -3.92 -2.25 3.89
C PHE A 56 -2.61 -2.89 3.37
N CYS A 57 -1.46 -2.47 3.88
CA CYS A 57 -0.17 -3.02 3.47
C CYS A 57 -0.02 -4.51 3.77
N ASN A 58 -0.65 -5.02 4.81
CA ASN A 58 -0.60 -6.42 5.19
C ASN A 58 -1.47 -7.30 4.28
N ASP A 59 -2.54 -6.75 3.72
CA ASP A 59 -3.44 -7.43 2.78
C ASP A 59 -3.02 -7.21 1.31
N LEU A 60 -2.00 -6.38 1.05
CA LEU A 60 -1.49 -6.14 -0.30
C LEU A 60 -0.89 -7.42 -0.89
N GLU A 61 -1.56 -7.98 -1.89
CA GLU A 61 -1.06 -9.13 -2.63
C GLU A 61 0.29 -8.82 -3.30
N GLY A 62 1.25 -9.72 -3.14
CA GLY A 62 2.59 -9.57 -3.70
C GLY A 62 3.50 -8.64 -2.89
N TYR A 63 3.11 -8.25 -1.68
CA TYR A 63 3.95 -7.50 -0.75
C TYR A 63 3.94 -8.13 0.64
N GLU A 64 5.02 -7.93 1.39
CA GLU A 64 5.12 -8.34 2.80
C GLU A 64 5.64 -7.19 3.66
N ILE A 65 5.15 -7.14 4.90
CA ILE A 65 5.62 -6.19 5.91
C ILE A 65 6.81 -6.79 6.65
N ILE A 66 7.84 -5.96 6.85
CA ILE A 66 9.03 -6.26 7.62
C ILE A 66 9.01 -5.40 8.88
N SER A 67 9.05 -6.03 10.06
CA SER A 67 9.28 -5.35 11.34
C SER A 67 10.78 -5.18 11.58
N HIS A 68 11.19 -4.02 12.10
CA HIS A 68 12.56 -3.75 12.55
C HIS A 68 12.68 -3.91 14.06
N ASP A 69 13.91 -4.02 14.58
CA ASP A 69 14.25 -4.29 15.99
C ASP A 69 13.69 -3.25 16.99
N ASP A 70 13.35 -2.05 16.51
CA ASP A 70 12.77 -0.96 17.31
C ASP A 70 11.26 -1.12 17.56
N ASP A 71 10.60 -2.14 17.01
CA ASP A 71 9.16 -2.46 17.12
C ASP A 71 8.18 -1.34 16.65
N GLN A 72 8.68 -0.13 16.37
CA GLN A 72 7.88 1.01 15.90
C GLN A 72 8.06 1.27 14.41
N THR A 73 9.11 0.72 13.82
CA THR A 73 9.44 0.93 12.41
C THR A 73 9.06 -0.29 11.60
N PHE A 74 8.23 -0.07 10.59
CA PHE A 74 7.79 -1.08 9.63
C PHE A 74 8.21 -0.68 8.23
N SER A 75 8.63 -1.69 7.46
CA SER A 75 8.87 -1.58 6.04
C SER A 75 7.98 -2.51 5.24
N ILE A 76 7.87 -2.25 3.95
CA ILE A 76 7.19 -3.10 2.97
C ILE A 76 8.20 -3.46 1.88
N LYS A 77 8.13 -4.69 1.37
CA LYS A 77 8.87 -5.13 0.18
C LYS A 77 7.97 -6.03 -0.69
N PRO A 78 8.29 -6.21 -1.97
CA PRO A 78 7.62 -7.21 -2.79
C PRO A 78 7.87 -8.62 -2.26
N GLN A 79 6.83 -9.46 -2.24
CA GLN A 79 6.97 -10.90 -2.11
C GLN A 79 7.52 -11.44 -3.42
N ASN A 80 8.57 -12.25 -3.32
CA ASN A 80 9.33 -12.72 -4.46
C ASN A 80 8.95 -14.15 -4.87
#